data_AF-A0A519UGQ6-F1
#
_entry.id   AF-A0A519UGQ6-F1
#
_cell.length_a   1.000
_cell.length_b   1.000
_cell.length_c   1.000
_cell.angle_alpha   90.00
_cell.angle_beta   90.00
_cell.angle_gamma   90.00
#
_symmetry.space_group_name_H-M   'P 1'
#
loop_
_entity.id
_entity.type
_entity.pdbx_description
1 polymer ?
#
loop_
_entity_poly.entity_id
_entity_poly.type
_entity_poly.pdbx_seq_one_letter_code
_entity_poly.pdbx_strand_id
1 'polypeptide(L)'
;MARFSNNQKLLLYYYRHLLPICMILFCVNTISAQKPLFDLLPSRQTGISFNNTLNESENLNVMAYEYFYNGGGVAVGDLNN
;
A
#
# COMPACT_ATOMS: atom_id res chain seq x y z
N MET A 1 -7.73 -51.25 14.83
CA MET A 1 -6.98 -50.29 13.99
C MET A 1 -7.30 -50.61 12.53
N ALA A 2 -8.05 -49.76 11.82
CA ALA A 2 -8.48 -50.06 10.45
C ALA A 2 -7.29 -50.06 9.48
N ARG A 3 -7.09 -51.17 8.74
CA ARG A 3 -5.97 -51.34 7.80
C ARG A 3 -6.41 -50.89 6.41
N PHE A 4 -5.97 -49.73 5.96
CA PHE A 4 -6.32 -49.20 4.64
C PHE A 4 -5.73 -50.06 3.51
N SER A 5 -6.52 -50.26 2.44
CA SER A 5 -6.06 -50.95 1.23
C SER A 5 -5.04 -50.10 0.44
N ASN A 6 -4.26 -50.74 -0.43
CA ASN A 6 -3.23 -50.04 -1.22
C ASN A 6 -3.83 -48.94 -2.11
N ASN A 7 -5.04 -49.15 -2.66
CA ASN A 7 -5.74 -48.13 -3.44
C ASN A 7 -6.15 -46.92 -2.59
N GLN A 8 -6.54 -47.13 -1.33
CA GLN A 8 -6.87 -46.05 -0.41
C GLN A 8 -5.63 -45.24 -0.02
N LYS A 9 -4.48 -45.89 0.17
CA LYS A 9 -3.19 -45.22 0.43
C LYS A 9 -2.71 -44.41 -0.78
N LEU A 10 -2.88 -44.95 -1.99
CA LEU A 10 -2.52 -44.28 -3.24
C LEU A 10 -3.40 -43.03 -3.46
N LEU A 11 -4.70 -43.12 -3.21
CA LEU A 11 -5.61 -41.97 -3.25
C LEU A 11 -5.19 -40.90 -2.22
N LEU A 12 -4.90 -41.29 -0.98
CA LEU A 12 -4.43 -40.38 0.05
C LEU A 12 -3.11 -39.69 -0.33
N TYR A 13 -2.20 -40.39 -1.03
CA TYR A 13 -0.96 -39.82 -1.56
C TYR A 13 -1.23 -38.77 -2.63
N TYR A 14 -2.10 -39.05 -3.60
CA TYR A 14 -2.48 -38.07 -4.61
C TYR A 14 -3.13 -36.82 -4.00
N TYR A 15 -4.09 -36.98 -3.09
CA TYR A 15 -4.72 -35.83 -2.43
C TYR A 15 -3.73 -35.01 -1.59
N ARG A 16 -2.77 -35.67 -0.90
CA ARG A 16 -1.72 -34.99 -0.11
C ARG A 16 -0.90 -34.00 -0.94
N HIS A 17 -0.61 -34.36 -2.19
CA HIS A 17 0.20 -33.54 -3.09
C HIS A 17 -0.64 -32.61 -3.98
N LEU A 18 -1.85 -33.00 -4.38
CA LEU A 18 -2.72 -32.20 -5.24
C LEU A 18 -3.36 -31.01 -4.52
N LEU A 19 -3.79 -31.19 -3.25
CA LEU A 19 -4.39 -30.12 -2.45
C LEU A 19 -3.52 -28.86 -2.29
N PRO A 20 -2.23 -28.95 -1.88
CA PRO A 20 -1.39 -27.75 -1.73
C PRO A 20 -1.10 -27.08 -3.08
N ILE A 21 -0.99 -27.84 -4.17
CA ILE A 21 -0.79 -27.29 -5.52
C ILE A 21 -2.01 -26.47 -5.95
N CYS A 22 -3.22 -27.00 -5.76
CA CYS A 22 -4.47 -26.29 -6.05
C CYS A 22 -4.61 -25.01 -5.20
N MET A 23 -4.22 -25.08 -3.92
CA MET A 23 -4.27 -23.92 -3.02
C MET A 23 -3.32 -22.80 -3.45
N ILE A 24 -2.09 -23.15 -3.86
CA ILE A 24 -1.10 -22.19 -4.37
C ILE A 24 -1.62 -21.55 -5.67
N LEU A 25 -2.14 -22.33 -6.62
CA LEU A 25 -2.70 -21.82 -7.87
C LEU A 25 -3.88 -20.88 -7.63
N PHE A 26 -4.72 -21.14 -6.62
CA PHE A 26 -5.81 -20.25 -6.24
C PHE A 26 -5.29 -18.94 -5.62
N CYS A 27 -4.29 -19.00 -4.73
CA CYS A 27 -3.71 -17.82 -4.10
C CYS A 27 -2.98 -16.88 -5.07
N VAL A 28 -2.38 -17.40 -6.15
CA VAL A 28 -1.68 -16.53 -7.13
C VAL A 28 -2.65 -15.60 -7.87
N ASN A 29 -3.93 -15.99 -8.01
CA ASN A 29 -4.94 -15.18 -8.71
C ASN A 29 -5.54 -14.05 -7.86
N THR A 30 -5.21 -13.96 -6.56
CA THR A 30 -5.77 -12.94 -5.66
C THR A 30 -4.84 -11.76 -5.38
N ILE A 31 -3.62 -11.78 -5.93
CA ILE A 31 -2.66 -10.68 -5.78
C ILE A 31 -2.92 -9.64 -6.88
N SER A 32 -3.66 -8.60 -6.54
CA SER A 32 -3.80 -7.40 -7.37
C SER A 32 -3.43 -6.18 -6.53
N ALA A 33 -2.37 -5.48 -6.93
CA ALA A 33 -2.04 -4.18 -6.35
C ALA A 33 -3.01 -3.13 -6.91
N GLN A 34 -3.65 -2.36 -6.04
CA GLN A 34 -4.47 -1.24 -6.49
C GLN A 34 -3.56 -0.17 -7.10
N LYS A 35 -4.02 0.41 -8.22
CA LYS A 35 -3.34 1.56 -8.81
C LYS A 35 -3.52 2.78 -7.90
N PRO A 36 -2.50 3.64 -7.79
CA PRO A 36 -2.65 4.91 -7.08
C PRO A 36 -3.73 5.76 -7.75
N LEU A 37 -4.43 6.56 -6.94
CA LEU A 37 -5.44 7.51 -7.43
C LEU A 37 -4.82 8.79 -8.02
N PHE A 38 -3.56 9.07 -7.69
CA PHE A 38 -2.86 10.29 -8.06
C PHE A 38 -1.44 9.98 -8.53
N ASP A 39 -1.02 10.71 -9.57
CA ASP A 39 0.34 10.70 -10.07
C ASP A 39 1.05 12.01 -9.68
N LEU A 40 2.30 11.90 -9.24
CA LEU A 40 3.14 13.07 -9.01
C LEU A 40 3.57 13.66 -10.35
N LEU A 41 3.10 14.87 -10.65
CA LEU A 41 3.48 15.58 -11.88
C LEU A 41 4.68 16.52 -11.62
N PRO A 42 5.71 16.50 -12.49
CA PRO A 42 6.85 17.39 -12.32
C PRO A 42 6.43 18.86 -12.54
N SER A 43 7.07 19.79 -11.81
CA SER A 43 6.82 21.24 -11.92
C SER A 43 6.96 21.76 -13.36
N ARG A 44 7.87 21.18 -14.16
CA ARG A 44 8.03 21.50 -15.59
C ARG A 44 6.76 21.23 -16.41
N GLN A 45 5.98 20.22 -16.03
CA GLN A 45 4.74 19.86 -16.71
C GLN A 45 3.55 20.68 -16.22
N THR A 46 3.49 20.99 -14.93
CA THR A 46 2.37 21.73 -14.33
C THR A 46 2.52 23.24 -14.39
N GLY A 47 3.75 23.75 -14.55
CA GLY A 47 4.08 25.17 -14.40
C GLY A 47 4.04 25.67 -12.95
N ILE A 48 3.80 24.79 -11.97
CA ILE A 48 3.71 25.14 -10.55
C ILE A 48 5.11 25.05 -9.94
N SER A 49 5.67 26.20 -9.54
CA SER A 49 6.96 26.32 -8.84
C SER A 49 6.84 26.77 -7.39
N PHE A 50 5.63 26.99 -6.91
CA PHE A 50 5.34 27.43 -5.55
C PHE A 50 5.78 26.38 -4.51
N ASN A 51 6.29 26.85 -3.37
CA ASN A 51 6.68 26.04 -2.22
C ASN A 51 6.27 26.79 -0.93
N ASN A 52 5.55 26.14 -0.02
CA ASN A 52 5.12 26.75 1.24
C ASN A 52 6.18 26.49 2.33
N THR A 53 7.37 27.08 2.15
CA THR A 53 8.46 26.95 3.11
C THR A 53 8.11 27.66 4.43
N LEU A 54 7.96 26.89 5.50
CA LEU A 54 7.72 27.41 6.85
C LEU A 54 9.05 27.69 7.54
N ASN A 55 9.18 28.86 8.16
CA ASN A 55 10.35 29.23 8.95
C ASN A 55 9.94 29.37 10.42
N GLU A 56 10.18 28.31 11.19
CA GLU A 56 9.76 28.23 12.59
C GLU A 56 10.64 29.09 13.52
N SER A 57 10.02 29.58 14.59
CA SER A 57 10.71 30.16 15.74
C SER A 57 9.91 29.90 17.02
N GLU A 58 10.45 30.28 18.18
CA GLU A 58 9.75 30.14 19.47
C GLU A 58 8.35 30.79 19.46
N ASN A 59 8.19 31.89 18.72
CA ASN A 59 6.92 32.61 18.59
C ASN A 59 6.14 32.28 17.30
N LEU A 60 6.70 31.48 16.39
CA LEU A 60 6.12 31.13 15.10
C LEU A 60 6.18 29.62 14.91
N ASN A 61 5.20 28.92 15.50
CA ASN A 61 5.02 27.47 15.43
C ASN A 61 3.56 27.13 15.75
N VAL A 62 3.18 25.85 15.65
CA VAL A 62 1.79 25.39 15.90
C VAL A 62 1.31 25.69 17.32
N MET A 63 2.22 25.68 18.30
CA MET A 63 1.87 25.92 19.70
C MET A 63 1.56 27.40 19.94
N ALA A 64 2.16 28.30 19.17
CA ALA A 64 1.91 29.75 19.21
C ALA A 64 0.74 30.16 18.31
N TYR A 65 0.53 29.48 17.18
CA TYR A 65 -0.56 29.75 16.24
C TYR A 65 -1.02 28.46 15.55
N GLU A 66 -2.24 28.01 15.88
CA GLU A 66 -2.79 26.73 15.42
C GLU A 66 -2.85 26.60 13.89
N TYR A 67 -2.99 27.72 13.17
CA TYR A 67 -3.08 27.72 11.72
C TYR A 67 -1.73 27.93 11.00
N PHE A 68 -0.61 27.86 11.72
CA PHE A 68 0.72 28.09 11.14
C PHE A 68 1.04 27.13 9.98
N TYR A 69 0.53 25.90 10.04
CA TYR A 69 0.74 24.85 9.02
C TYR A 69 -0.40 24.72 8.00
N ASN A 70 -1.47 25.53 8.11
CA ASN A 70 -2.65 25.39 7.25
C ASN A 70 -2.40 25.82 5.80
N GLY A 71 -1.23 26.38 5.48
CA GLY A 71 -0.85 26.88 4.16
C GLY A 71 -1.79 27.99 3.66
N GLY A 72 -1.32 28.85 2.75
CA GLY A 72 -2.14 29.93 2.18
C GLY A 72 -3.25 29.48 1.22
N GLY A 73 -3.91 28.33 1.45
CA GLY A 73 -4.86 27.70 0.52
C GLY A 73 -4.28 26.57 -0.34
N VAL A 74 -3.05 26.11 -0.04
CA VAL A 74 -2.33 25.04 -0.78
C VAL A 74 -2.12 23.77 0.07
N ALA A 75 -2.53 23.77 1.34
CA ALA A 75 -2.21 22.68 2.28
C ALA A 75 -2.88 21.32 2.01
N VAL A 76 -3.67 21.19 0.95
CA VAL A 76 -4.20 19.88 0.54
C VAL A 76 -3.08 18.95 0.06
N GLY A 77 -1.85 19.43 -0.16
CA GLY A 77 -0.77 18.53 -0.57
C GLY A 77 0.64 19.12 -0.70
N ASP A 78 1.08 20.02 0.19
CA ASP A 78 2.53 20.27 0.34
C ASP A 78 3.17 19.10 1.11
N LEU A 79 3.16 17.92 0.47
CA LEU A 79 3.78 16.69 0.95
C LEU A 79 5.15 16.58 0.28
N ASN A 80 6.08 17.36 0.79
CA ASN A 80 7.49 17.32 0.42
C ASN A 80 8.21 16.21 1.21
N ASN A 81 8.18 14.98 0.68
CA ASN A 81 9.19 13.94 0.92
C ASN A 81 9.31 13.00 -0.28
#